data_AF-A0A1G5KMJ2-F1
#
_entry.id   AF-A0A1G5KMJ2-F1
#
_cell.length_a   1.000
_cell.length_b   1.000
_cell.length_c   1.000
_cell.angle_alpha   90.00
_cell.angle_beta   90.00
_cell.angle_gamma   90.00
#
_symmetry.space_group_name_H-M   'P 1'
#
loop_
_entity.id
_entity.type
_entity.pdbx_description
1 polymer ?
#
loop_
_entity_poly.entity_id
_entity_poly.type
_entity_poly.pdbx_seq_one_letter_code
_entity_poly.pdbx_strand_id
1 'polypeptide(L)'
;MRQLMKNIVTTILFLFSLNAISQNDVEESYYQSERAENDVNQLLSYPISNLSENESVSNLKKKLKSEINTVSDCDVFYKYSKILKLNETEIEILKNRIEEIAQGFCSLKKYTYFQYTGGYSPIFGVKDETINNKIVSTAMLGGGCVIEESDKKSREILALFNSKMENCVLNK
;
A
#
# COMPACT_ATOMS: atom_id res chain seq x y z
N MET A 1 22.14 -50.74 -29.78
CA MET A 1 22.25 -49.30 -30.10
C MET A 1 20.91 -48.59 -30.31
N ARG A 2 19.96 -49.11 -31.10
CA ARG A 2 18.64 -48.46 -31.34
C ARG A 2 17.78 -48.24 -30.07
N GLN A 3 17.78 -49.17 -29.11
CA GLN A 3 16.99 -49.04 -27.87
C GLN A 3 17.56 -47.96 -26.92
N LEU A 4 18.90 -47.88 -26.82
CA LEU A 4 19.60 -46.88 -26.00
C LEU A 4 19.38 -45.45 -26.51
N MET A 5 19.42 -45.24 -27.84
CA MET A 5 19.11 -43.92 -28.42
C MET A 5 17.64 -43.52 -28.20
N LYS A 6 16.69 -44.46 -28.29
CA LYS A 6 15.28 -44.18 -27.99
C LYS A 6 15.08 -43.74 -26.53
N ASN A 7 15.71 -44.42 -25.58
CA ASN A 7 15.61 -44.10 -24.15
C ASN A 7 16.28 -42.75 -23.79
N ILE A 8 17.35 -42.37 -24.50
CA ILE A 8 18.00 -41.06 -24.32
C ILE A 8 17.13 -39.93 -24.85
N VAL A 9 16.49 -40.12 -26.01
CA VAL A 9 15.59 -39.11 -26.62
C VAL A 9 14.34 -38.88 -25.77
N THR A 10 13.72 -39.92 -25.21
CA THR A 10 12.57 -39.75 -24.29
C THR A 10 12.96 -39.07 -22.98
N THR A 11 14.14 -39.37 -22.42
CA THR A 11 14.62 -38.71 -21.19
C THR A 11 14.89 -37.22 -21.42
N ILE A 12 15.43 -36.85 -22.59
CA ILE A 12 15.67 -35.44 -22.95
C ILE A 12 14.35 -34.68 -23.14
N LEU A 13 13.38 -35.25 -23.84
CA LEU A 13 12.05 -34.63 -24.03
C LEU A 13 11.30 -34.39 -22.71
N PHE A 14 11.42 -35.32 -21.75
CA PHE A 14 10.81 -35.18 -20.42
C PHE A 14 11.44 -34.05 -19.60
N LEU A 15 12.76 -33.86 -19.71
CA LEU A 15 13.48 -32.76 -19.05
C LEU A 15 13.13 -31.38 -19.65
N PHE A 16 12.87 -31.29 -20.95
CA PHE A 16 12.40 -30.04 -21.57
C PHE A 16 10.97 -29.66 -21.14
N SER A 17 10.07 -30.62 -20.95
CA SER A 17 8.71 -30.33 -20.44
C SER A 17 8.71 -29.82 -19.00
N LEU A 18 9.65 -30.26 -18.15
CA LEU A 18 9.75 -29.80 -16.76
C LEU A 18 10.28 -28.35 -16.65
N ASN A 19 11.14 -27.92 -17.57
CA ASN A 19 11.65 -26.55 -17.60
C ASN A 19 10.62 -25.52 -18.10
N ALA A 20 9.71 -25.92 -19.00
CA ALA A 20 8.67 -25.03 -19.50
C ALA A 20 7.59 -24.69 -18.45
N ILE A 21 7.33 -25.60 -17.51
CA ILE A 21 6.33 -25.40 -16.44
C ILE A 21 6.86 -24.44 -15.37
N SER A 22 8.14 -24.54 -14.98
CA SER A 22 8.70 -23.65 -13.94
C SER A 22 8.91 -22.20 -14.41
N GLN A 23 9.13 -21.98 -15.72
CA GLN A 23 9.26 -20.62 -16.26
C GLN A 23 7.93 -19.86 -16.23
N ASN A 24 6.81 -20.53 -16.56
CA ASN A 24 5.48 -19.93 -16.48
C ASN A 24 5.10 -19.55 -15.04
N ASP A 25 5.41 -20.41 -14.06
CA ASP A 25 5.11 -20.14 -12.64
C ASP A 25 5.88 -18.91 -12.12
N VAL A 26 7.12 -18.70 -12.59
CA VAL A 26 7.94 -17.53 -12.21
C VAL A 26 7.38 -16.26 -12.85
N GLU A 27 7.06 -16.28 -14.14
CA GLU A 27 6.52 -15.10 -14.85
C GLU A 27 5.13 -14.70 -14.31
N GLU A 28 4.26 -15.67 -14.04
CA GLU A 28 2.96 -15.42 -13.42
C GLU A 28 3.12 -14.84 -12.01
N SER A 29 4.04 -15.37 -11.20
CA SER A 29 4.30 -14.83 -9.85
C SER A 29 4.79 -13.37 -9.88
N TYR A 30 5.63 -13.02 -10.86
CA TYR A 30 6.11 -11.65 -11.05
C TYR A 30 4.98 -10.71 -11.45
N TYR A 31 4.16 -11.11 -12.43
CA TYR A 31 2.99 -10.34 -12.86
C TYR A 31 2.01 -10.08 -11.70
N GLN A 32 1.73 -11.09 -10.88
CA GLN A 32 0.84 -10.91 -9.72
C GLN A 32 1.43 -9.94 -8.68
N SER A 33 2.75 -9.99 -8.45
CA SER A 33 3.44 -9.06 -7.56
C SER A 33 3.39 -7.61 -8.08
N GLU A 34 3.70 -7.39 -9.36
CA GLU A 34 3.63 -6.05 -9.97
C GLU A 34 2.20 -5.49 -9.95
N ARG A 35 1.21 -6.35 -10.20
CA ARG A 35 -0.20 -5.97 -10.11
C ARG A 35 -0.58 -5.56 -8.69
N ALA A 36 -0.19 -6.36 -7.68
CA ALA A 36 -0.46 -6.03 -6.28
C ALA A 36 0.17 -4.70 -5.86
N GLU A 37 1.39 -4.43 -6.33
CA GLU A 37 2.06 -3.13 -6.14
C GLU A 37 1.31 -1.99 -6.80
N ASN A 38 0.87 -2.15 -8.05
CA ASN A 38 0.08 -1.14 -8.71
C ASN A 38 -1.24 -0.86 -7.96
N ASP A 39 -1.98 -1.91 -7.57
CA ASP A 39 -3.27 -1.77 -6.89
C ASP A 39 -3.12 -1.08 -5.52
N VAL A 40 -2.10 -1.45 -4.74
CA VAL A 40 -1.79 -0.79 -3.45
C VAL A 40 -1.36 0.66 -3.67
N ASN A 41 -0.46 0.90 -4.63
CA ASN A 41 0.05 2.25 -4.91
C ASN A 41 -1.04 3.18 -5.43
N GLN A 42 -2.02 2.68 -6.19
CA GLN A 42 -3.17 3.46 -6.61
C GLN A 42 -4.00 3.97 -5.42
N LEU A 43 -4.12 3.19 -4.35
CA LEU A 43 -4.84 3.60 -3.14
C LEU A 43 -4.01 4.58 -2.30
N LEU A 44 -2.71 4.29 -2.10
CA LEU A 44 -1.83 5.17 -1.32
C LEU A 44 -1.58 6.53 -1.99
N SER A 45 -1.42 6.52 -3.31
CA SER A 45 -1.01 7.69 -4.10
C SER A 45 -2.21 8.43 -4.71
N TYR A 46 -3.44 8.06 -4.37
CA TYR A 46 -4.62 8.74 -4.89
C TYR A 46 -4.68 10.18 -4.37
N PRO A 47 -4.63 11.20 -5.25
CA PRO A 47 -4.60 12.60 -4.82
C PRO A 47 -6.00 13.09 -4.45
N ILE A 48 -6.10 13.79 -3.33
CA ILE A 48 -7.32 14.51 -2.92
C ILE A 48 -7.16 16.00 -3.25
N SER A 49 -8.09 16.51 -4.06
CA SER A 49 -8.22 17.93 -4.38
C SER A 49 -9.04 18.67 -3.31
N ASN A 50 -8.93 20.01 -3.28
CA ASN A 50 -9.73 20.90 -2.43
C ASN A 50 -9.53 20.68 -0.91
N LEU A 51 -8.34 20.24 -0.51
CA LEU A 51 -7.93 20.21 0.89
C LEU A 51 -7.79 21.64 1.43
N SER A 52 -7.91 21.82 2.75
CA SER A 52 -7.80 23.15 3.33
C SER A 52 -6.40 23.73 3.10
N GLU A 53 -6.30 25.02 2.80
CA GLU A 53 -5.01 25.67 2.57
C GLU A 53 -4.87 26.88 3.48
N ASN A 54 -3.72 26.98 4.14
CA ASN A 54 -3.33 28.11 4.97
C ASN A 54 -1.80 28.32 4.89
N GLU A 55 -1.31 29.38 5.53
CA GLU A 55 0.12 29.73 5.48
C GLU A 55 1.01 28.60 6.03
N SER A 56 0.62 27.98 7.15
CA SER A 56 1.39 26.89 7.77
C SER A 56 1.49 25.66 6.86
N VAL A 57 0.38 25.27 6.23
CA VAL A 57 0.33 24.20 5.22
C VAL A 57 1.23 24.55 4.03
N SER A 58 1.09 25.77 3.49
CA SER A 58 1.89 26.23 2.36
C SER A 58 3.40 26.22 2.66
N ASN A 59 3.78 26.59 3.87
CA ASN A 59 5.18 26.55 4.30
C ASN A 59 5.70 25.12 4.45
N LEU A 60 4.89 24.21 4.98
CA LEU A 60 5.24 22.79 5.06
C LEU A 60 5.39 22.16 3.66
N LYS A 61 4.47 22.43 2.73
CA LYS A 61 4.55 22.00 1.32
C LYS A 61 5.85 22.42 0.66
N LYS A 62 6.26 23.68 0.84
CA LYS A 62 7.54 24.21 0.34
C LYS A 62 8.74 23.49 0.96
N LYS A 63 8.73 23.24 2.27
CA LYS A 63 9.80 22.52 2.98
C LYS A 63 9.94 21.09 2.47
N LEU A 64 8.82 20.39 2.31
CA LEU A 64 8.77 18.98 1.90
C LEU A 64 8.86 18.78 0.38
N LYS A 65 8.67 19.83 -0.41
CA LYS A 65 8.59 19.79 -1.88
C LYS A 65 7.53 18.80 -2.38
N SER A 66 6.40 18.77 -1.70
CA SER A 66 5.25 17.91 -2.03
C SER A 66 3.95 18.67 -1.79
N GLU A 67 2.91 18.28 -2.52
CA GLU A 67 1.56 18.79 -2.32
C GLU A 67 0.90 18.25 -1.05
N ILE A 68 1.47 17.21 -0.43
CA ILE A 68 0.96 16.49 0.76
C ILE A 68 -0.52 16.13 0.64
N ASN A 69 -0.95 15.73 -0.55
CA ASN A 69 -2.37 15.48 -0.87
C ASN A 69 -2.69 13.99 -1.12
N THR A 70 -1.74 13.11 -0.81
CA THR A 70 -1.89 11.65 -0.87
C THR A 70 -1.63 11.02 0.50
N VAL A 71 -2.12 9.79 0.70
CA VAL A 71 -1.81 9.01 1.91
C VAL A 71 -0.32 8.70 1.96
N SER A 72 0.28 8.33 0.82
CA SER A 72 1.73 8.04 0.71
C SER A 72 2.60 9.22 1.13
N ASP A 73 2.26 10.45 0.71
CA ASP A 73 3.03 11.64 1.11
C ASP A 73 3.01 11.81 2.63
N CYS A 74 1.81 11.81 3.21
CA CYS A 74 1.65 12.00 4.65
C CYS A 74 2.35 10.90 5.43
N ASP A 75 2.23 9.63 5.00
CA ASP A 75 2.89 8.49 5.61
C ASP A 75 4.42 8.65 5.60
N VAL A 76 5.00 8.88 4.43
CA VAL A 76 6.46 9.02 4.26
C VAL A 76 7.00 10.17 5.12
N PHE A 77 6.38 11.35 5.06
CA PHE A 77 6.88 12.51 5.82
C PHE A 77 6.69 12.35 7.33
N TYR A 78 5.61 11.70 7.77
CA TYR A 78 5.37 11.41 9.18
C TYR A 78 6.37 10.37 9.70
N LYS A 79 6.53 9.25 8.99
CA LYS A 79 7.48 8.17 9.26
C LYS A 79 8.90 8.69 9.44
N TYR A 80 9.33 9.58 8.56
CA TYR A 80 10.68 10.16 8.57
C TYR A 80 10.78 11.54 9.22
N SER A 81 9.79 11.94 10.03
CA SER A 81 9.73 13.31 10.58
C SER A 81 10.96 13.71 11.42
N LYS A 82 11.60 12.75 12.10
CA LYS A 82 12.86 12.95 12.84
C LYS A 82 14.03 13.30 11.90
N ILE A 83 14.14 12.59 10.77
CA ILE A 83 15.18 12.81 9.76
C ILE A 83 14.95 14.15 9.04
N LEU A 84 13.69 14.46 8.75
CA LEU A 84 13.25 15.71 8.11
C LEU A 84 13.25 16.92 9.06
N LYS A 85 13.56 16.71 10.34
CA LYS A 85 13.56 17.73 11.40
C LYS A 85 12.24 18.50 11.40
N LEU A 86 11.12 17.77 11.41
CA LEU A 86 9.81 18.37 11.55
C LEU A 86 9.57 18.72 13.03
N ASN A 87 9.05 19.92 13.28
CA ASN A 87 8.62 20.32 14.61
C ASN A 87 7.21 19.78 14.92
N GLU A 88 6.75 19.96 16.15
CA GLU A 88 5.44 19.47 16.60
C GLU A 88 4.27 20.04 15.78
N THR A 89 4.33 21.32 15.43
CA THR A 89 3.30 21.97 14.59
C THR A 89 3.25 21.35 13.19
N GLU A 90 4.39 21.08 12.58
CA GLU A 90 4.47 20.44 11.26
C GLU A 90 3.96 18.99 11.29
N ILE A 91 4.24 18.27 12.37
CA ILE A 91 3.71 16.92 12.63
C ILE A 91 2.18 16.98 12.75
N GLU A 92 1.65 17.95 13.49
CA GLU A 92 0.20 18.14 13.66
C GLU A 92 -0.49 18.53 12.34
N ILE A 93 0.18 19.31 11.48
CA ILE A 93 -0.33 19.58 10.13
C ILE A 93 -0.44 18.30 9.31
N LEU A 94 0.55 17.40 9.36
CA LEU A 94 0.46 16.10 8.67
C LEU A 94 -0.68 15.23 9.21
N LYS A 95 -0.91 15.23 10.53
CA LYS A 95 -2.04 14.54 11.15
C LYS A 95 -3.39 15.09 10.67
N ASN A 96 -3.57 16.41 10.70
CA ASN A 96 -4.78 17.02 10.18
C ASN A 96 -4.96 16.77 8.68
N ARG A 97 -3.87 16.81 7.91
CA ARG A 97 -3.87 16.54 6.48
C ARG A 97 -4.35 15.12 6.16
N ILE A 98 -3.88 14.10 6.89
CA ILE A 98 -4.33 12.73 6.65
C ILE A 98 -5.83 12.54 6.99
N GLU A 99 -6.34 13.27 7.99
CA GLU A 99 -7.77 13.26 8.31
C GLU A 99 -8.62 13.89 7.20
N GLU A 100 -8.19 15.02 6.64
CA GLU A 100 -8.87 15.66 5.50
C GLU A 100 -8.83 14.76 4.25
N ILE A 101 -7.71 14.08 3.99
CA ILE A 101 -7.60 13.11 2.90
C ILE A 101 -8.61 11.97 3.10
N ALA A 102 -8.74 11.44 4.33
CA ALA A 102 -9.76 10.43 4.64
C ALA A 102 -11.19 10.93 4.35
N GLN A 103 -11.51 12.17 4.72
CA GLN A 103 -12.80 12.79 4.41
C GLN A 103 -13.01 12.96 2.89
N GLY A 104 -11.94 13.27 2.14
CA GLY A 104 -11.96 13.31 0.69
C GLY A 104 -12.28 11.95 0.07
N PHE A 105 -11.64 10.89 0.55
CA PHE A 105 -11.96 9.51 0.16
C PHE A 105 -13.43 9.19 0.44
N CYS A 106 -13.93 9.53 1.64
CA CYS A 106 -15.34 9.32 1.99
C CYS A 106 -16.30 10.04 1.04
N SER A 107 -16.02 11.30 0.72
CA SER A 107 -16.83 12.13 -0.18
C SER A 107 -16.88 11.56 -1.60
N LEU A 108 -15.78 10.94 -2.02
CA LEU A 108 -15.67 10.23 -3.30
C LEU A 108 -16.22 8.79 -3.27
N LYS A 109 -16.76 8.34 -2.13
CA LYS A 109 -17.19 6.95 -1.89
C LYS A 109 -16.09 5.92 -2.16
N LYS A 110 -14.83 6.31 -1.95
CA LYS A 110 -13.65 5.44 -1.99
C LYS A 110 -13.38 4.95 -0.57
N TYR A 111 -14.07 3.89 -0.17
CA TYR A 111 -13.92 3.34 1.17
C TYR A 111 -12.68 2.45 1.22
N THR A 112 -11.66 2.90 1.94
CA THR A 112 -10.35 2.25 1.94
C THR A 112 -9.79 2.11 3.34
N TYR A 113 -9.25 0.93 3.67
CA TYR A 113 -8.43 0.75 4.86
C TYR A 113 -7.00 0.41 4.47
N PHE A 114 -6.05 0.82 5.31
CA PHE A 114 -4.64 0.44 5.19
C PHE A 114 -4.24 -0.43 6.38
N GLN A 115 -3.76 -1.65 6.11
CA GLN A 115 -3.46 -2.62 7.15
C GLN A 115 -2.09 -3.26 6.95
N TYR A 116 -1.28 -3.25 8.01
CA TYR A 116 -0.10 -4.11 8.08
C TYR A 116 -0.50 -5.53 8.48
N THR A 117 -0.05 -6.51 7.71
CA THR A 117 -0.38 -7.92 7.98
C THR A 117 0.66 -8.62 8.84
N GLY A 118 1.93 -8.18 8.78
CA GLY A 118 3.04 -8.74 9.58
C GLY A 118 3.20 -10.27 9.47
N GLY A 119 3.93 -10.85 10.42
CA GLY A 119 4.11 -12.31 10.53
C GLY A 119 5.16 -12.90 9.58
N TYR A 120 5.22 -14.23 9.53
CA TYR A 120 6.21 -14.97 8.73
C TYR A 120 5.96 -14.94 7.22
N SER A 121 4.73 -14.65 6.80
CA SER A 121 4.32 -14.59 5.39
C SER A 121 3.38 -13.40 5.19
N PRO A 122 3.92 -12.17 5.18
CA PRO A 122 3.12 -10.97 5.03
C PRO A 122 2.39 -10.95 3.70
N ILE A 123 1.16 -10.47 3.68
CA ILE A 123 0.35 -10.32 2.48
C ILE A 123 0.47 -8.88 2.02
N PHE A 124 0.78 -8.71 0.73
CA PHE A 124 0.82 -7.43 0.08
C PHE A 124 -0.14 -7.44 -1.10
N GLY A 125 -1.07 -6.48 -1.15
CA GLY A 125 -2.12 -6.43 -2.17
C GLY A 125 -3.40 -5.80 -1.66
N VAL A 126 -4.48 -5.89 -2.44
CA VAL A 126 -5.78 -5.32 -2.09
C VAL A 126 -6.81 -6.42 -1.93
N LYS A 127 -7.62 -6.34 -0.88
CA LYS A 127 -8.78 -7.19 -0.65
C LYS A 127 -10.04 -6.33 -0.59
N ASP A 128 -11.04 -6.67 -1.38
CA ASP A 128 -12.34 -6.03 -1.31
C ASP A 128 -13.31 -6.84 -0.44
N GLU A 129 -14.11 -6.14 0.35
CA GLU A 129 -15.19 -6.71 1.14
C GLU A 129 -16.40 -5.78 1.18
N THR A 130 -17.59 -6.35 1.37
CA THR A 130 -18.81 -5.56 1.53
C THR A 130 -19.12 -5.35 3.01
N ILE A 131 -19.09 -4.10 3.46
CA ILE A 131 -19.43 -3.70 4.83
C ILE A 131 -20.54 -2.66 4.76
N ASN A 132 -21.65 -2.89 5.46
CA ASN A 132 -22.79 -1.95 5.49
C ASN A 132 -23.24 -1.50 4.08
N ASN A 133 -23.36 -2.45 3.15
CA ASN A 133 -23.71 -2.24 1.74
C ASN A 133 -22.74 -1.35 0.93
N LYS A 134 -21.50 -1.18 1.41
CA LYS A 134 -20.43 -0.45 0.72
C LYS A 134 -19.30 -1.41 0.39
N ILE A 135 -18.70 -1.26 -0.80
CA ILE A 135 -17.47 -1.96 -1.16
C ILE A 135 -16.31 -1.22 -0.49
N VAL A 136 -15.58 -1.94 0.36
CA VAL A 136 -14.42 -1.45 1.09
C VAL A 136 -13.18 -2.18 0.61
N SER A 137 -12.19 -1.43 0.14
CA SER A 137 -10.90 -1.95 -0.29
C SER A 137 -9.88 -1.86 0.84
N THR A 138 -9.35 -2.99 1.28
CA THR A 138 -8.28 -3.03 2.28
C THR A 138 -6.95 -3.25 1.58
N ALA A 139 -6.10 -2.22 1.59
CA ALA A 139 -4.71 -2.29 1.16
C ALA A 139 -3.87 -2.95 2.25
N MET A 140 -3.40 -4.15 1.98
CA MET A 140 -2.50 -4.92 2.81
C MET A 140 -1.06 -4.52 2.48
N LEU A 141 -0.34 -3.97 3.45
CA LEU A 141 0.98 -3.34 3.27
C LEU A 141 2.15 -4.27 3.63
N GLY A 142 1.87 -5.56 3.81
CA GLY A 142 2.85 -6.54 4.24
C GLY A 142 3.47 -6.23 5.61
N GLY A 143 4.80 -6.27 5.66
CA GLY A 143 5.61 -5.96 6.84
C GLY A 143 6.44 -7.13 7.38
N GLY A 144 7.50 -6.82 8.12
CA GLY A 144 8.39 -7.84 8.71
C GLY A 144 7.96 -8.30 10.11
N CYS A 145 8.67 -9.30 10.63
CA CYS A 145 8.56 -9.74 12.03
C CYS A 145 9.11 -8.71 13.03
N VAL A 146 10.08 -7.90 12.59
CA VAL A 146 10.68 -6.83 13.39
C VAL A 146 9.97 -5.52 13.03
N ILE A 147 9.42 -4.84 14.04
CA ILE A 147 8.74 -3.56 13.86
C ILE A 147 9.69 -2.45 14.31
N GLU A 148 10.16 -1.65 13.35
CA GLU A 148 11.01 -0.51 13.62
C GLU A 148 10.20 0.72 14.06
N GLU A 149 10.88 1.74 14.59
CA GLU A 149 10.26 3.03 14.92
C GLU A 149 9.54 3.65 13.71
N SER A 150 10.12 3.48 12.52
CA SER A 150 9.56 3.99 11.28
C SER A 150 8.23 3.28 10.93
N ASP A 151 8.14 1.97 11.17
CA ASP A 151 6.89 1.21 11.01
C ASP A 151 5.83 1.60 12.04
N LYS A 152 6.25 1.87 13.29
CA LYS A 152 5.32 2.35 14.34
C LYS A 152 4.67 3.67 13.94
N LYS A 153 5.46 4.59 13.40
CA LYS A 153 4.96 5.89 12.93
C LYS A 153 4.02 5.75 11.74
N SER A 154 4.35 4.89 10.79
CA SER A 154 3.46 4.62 9.66
C SER A 154 2.12 4.03 10.13
N ARG A 155 2.17 3.07 11.06
CA ARG A 155 0.95 2.51 11.68
C ARG A 155 0.12 3.57 12.40
N GLU A 156 0.76 4.53 13.08
CA GLU A 156 0.06 5.62 13.79
C GLU A 156 -0.72 6.51 12.82
N ILE A 157 -0.08 7.02 11.76
CA ILE A 157 -0.72 7.94 10.82
C ILE A 157 -1.78 7.24 9.96
N LEU A 158 -1.58 5.97 9.60
CA LEU A 158 -2.59 5.16 8.91
C LEU A 158 -3.75 4.77 9.84
N ALA A 159 -3.53 4.60 11.14
CA ALA A 159 -4.61 4.40 12.10
C ALA A 159 -5.50 5.65 12.21
N LEU A 160 -4.92 6.85 12.15
CA LEU A 160 -5.69 8.10 12.09
C LEU A 160 -6.57 8.13 10.83
N PHE A 161 -6.01 7.83 9.66
CA PHE A 161 -6.78 7.71 8.41
C PHE A 161 -7.94 6.71 8.56
N ASN A 162 -7.64 5.48 8.98
CA ASN A 162 -8.62 4.40 9.11
C ASN A 162 -9.73 4.76 10.09
N SER A 163 -9.43 5.44 11.20
CA SER A 163 -10.43 5.85 12.19
C SER A 163 -11.47 6.83 11.61
N LYS A 164 -11.06 7.72 10.70
CA LYS A 164 -11.99 8.59 9.99
C LYS A 164 -12.79 7.83 8.95
N MET A 165 -12.15 6.90 8.24
CA MET A 165 -12.83 6.07 7.26
C MET A 165 -13.89 5.17 7.90
N GLU A 166 -13.63 4.63 9.09
CA GLU A 166 -14.57 3.78 9.83
C GLU A 166 -15.91 4.48 10.06
N ASN A 167 -15.87 5.74 10.47
CA ASN A 167 -17.09 6.57 10.61
C ASN A 167 -17.85 6.69 9.28
N CYS A 168 -17.16 6.78 8.15
CA CYS A 168 -17.80 6.87 6.83
C CYS A 168 -18.36 5.54 6.34
N VAL A 169 -17.75 4.42 6.71
CA VAL A 169 -18.20 3.08 6.32
C VAL A 169 -19.42 2.68 7.15
N LEU A 170 -19.36 2.87 8.47
CA LEU A 170 -20.39 2.40 9.41
C LEU A 170 -21.63 3.30 9.46
N ASN A 171 -21.52 4.60 9.20
CA ASN A 171 -22.68 5.49 9.19
C ASN A 171 -23.38 5.49 7.81
N LYS A 172 -24.72 5.50 7.81
CA LYS A 172 -25.59 5.31 6.63
C LYS A 172 -25.46 6.43 5.60
#